data_AF-U5QP88-F1
#
_entry.id   AF-U5QP88-F1
#
_cell.length_a   1.000
_cell.length_b   1.000
_cell.length_c   1.000
_cell.angle_alpha   90.00
_cell.angle_beta   90.00
_cell.angle_gamma   90.00
#
_symmetry.space_group_name_H-M   'P 1'
#
loop_
_entity.id
_entity.type
_entity.pdbx_description
1 polymer ?
#
loop_
_entity_poly.entity_id
_entity_poly.type
_entity_poly.pdbx_seq_one_letter_code
_entity_poly.pdbx_strand_id
1 'polypeptide(L)'
;MTLARYVYTPDPQEGTLLTPINNSQAVRWFIDNLPINRQGMDEFTRGLEIGLAHGYWLLGPFALLGPLRNTELGLVAGLLSAISLVLISTIGLSGYASLTTDPPVFDRKGWSRLAGGFLIGGAGGAIFAFVLLQFFPLLSAIAKIP
;
A
#
# COMPACT_ATOMS: atom_id res chain seq x y z
N MET A 1 -6.34 -14.24 15.09
CA MET A 1 -6.08 -13.01 15.84
C MET A 1 -6.05 -11.87 14.84
N THR A 2 -7.16 -11.14 14.69
CA THR A 2 -7.27 -9.97 13.80
C THR A 2 -6.36 -8.85 14.32
N LEU A 3 -5.55 -8.29 13.43
CA LEU A 3 -4.53 -7.28 13.76
C LEU A 3 -5.15 -5.88 13.95
N ALA A 4 -6.40 -5.69 13.50
CA ALA A 4 -7.23 -4.57 13.87
C ALA A 4 -7.76 -4.77 15.29
N ARG A 5 -7.13 -4.11 16.27
CA ARG A 5 -7.70 -3.95 17.61
C ARG A 5 -8.93 -3.04 17.51
N TYR A 6 -10.07 -3.58 17.07
CA TYR A 6 -11.34 -2.93 17.37
C TYR A 6 -11.46 -2.95 18.88
N VAL A 7 -11.75 -1.79 19.46
CA VAL A 7 -12.14 -1.79 20.85
C VAL A 7 -13.49 -2.48 20.93
N TYR A 8 -13.46 -3.68 21.51
CA TYR A 8 -14.61 -4.54 21.72
C TYR A 8 -15.15 -4.43 23.14
N THR A 9 -14.59 -3.52 23.94
CA THR A 9 -14.95 -3.43 25.33
C THR A 9 -15.98 -2.31 25.53
N PRO A 10 -17.11 -2.59 26.18
CA PRO A 10 -17.99 -1.56 26.72
C PRO A 10 -17.40 -0.93 27.99
N ASP A 11 -16.16 -1.27 28.37
CA ASP A 11 -15.46 -0.72 29.52
C ASP A 11 -15.27 0.81 29.36
N PRO A 12 -15.89 1.62 30.23
CA PRO A 12 -15.78 3.07 30.17
C PRO A 12 -14.42 3.60 30.62
N GLN A 13 -13.52 2.76 31.15
CA GLN A 13 -12.17 3.15 31.56
C GLN A 13 -11.17 3.17 30.39
N GLU A 14 -11.49 2.50 29.28
CA GLU A 14 -10.69 2.55 28.06
C GLU A 14 -10.97 3.86 27.30
N GLY A 15 -9.90 4.53 26.83
CA GLY A 15 -9.98 5.82 26.13
C GLY A 15 -10.53 5.73 24.70
N THR A 16 -11.76 5.23 24.53
CA THR A 16 -12.39 4.99 23.24
C THR A 16 -13.91 4.98 23.34
N LEU A 17 -14.60 5.09 22.20
CA LEU A 17 -16.06 5.11 22.13
C LEU A 17 -16.54 4.18 21.02
N LEU A 18 -17.62 3.44 21.26
CA LEU A 18 -18.27 2.63 20.24
C LEU A 18 -19.17 3.53 19.39
N THR A 19 -18.78 3.75 18.13
CA THR A 19 -19.49 4.61 17.18
C THR A 19 -19.81 3.85 15.88
N PRO A 20 -20.79 4.30 15.07
CA PRO A 20 -21.05 3.70 13.77
C PRO A 20 -19.82 3.68 12.83
N ILE A 21 -18.86 4.60 13.02
CA ILE A 21 -17.66 4.71 12.19
C ILE A 21 -16.60 3.68 12.57
N ASN A 22 -16.49 3.24 13.83
CA ASN A 22 -15.45 2.29 14.26
C ASN A 22 -15.98 0.90 14.67
N ASN A 23 -17.30 0.75 14.83
CA ASN A 23 -17.94 -0.45 15.37
C ASN A 23 -19.06 -1.02 14.47
N SER A 24 -19.40 -0.38 13.34
CA SER A 24 -20.39 -0.96 12.43
C SER A 24 -19.88 -2.26 11.78
N GLN A 25 -20.81 -3.17 11.47
CA GLN A 25 -20.50 -4.46 10.84
C GLN A 25 -19.77 -4.28 9.51
N ALA A 26 -20.19 -3.31 8.69
CA ALA A 26 -19.59 -3.05 7.38
C ALA A 26 -18.14 -2.56 7.49
N VAL A 27 -17.85 -1.62 8.40
CA VAL A 27 -16.48 -1.12 8.60
C VAL A 27 -15.57 -2.22 9.12
N ARG A 28 -16.05 -3.01 10.08
CA ARG A 28 -15.29 -4.14 10.62
C ARG A 28 -14.95 -5.15 9.54
N TRP A 29 -15.97 -5.59 8.79
CA TRP A 29 -15.77 -6.50 7.68
C TRP A 29 -14.73 -5.96 6.68
N PHE A 30 -14.82 -4.69 6.30
CA PHE A 30 -13.87 -4.09 5.37
C PHE A 30 -12.43 -4.08 5.92
N ILE A 31 -12.24 -3.54 7.13
CA ILE A 31 -10.91 -3.39 7.73
C ILE A 31 -10.29 -4.76 8.09
N ASP A 32 -11.08 -5.74 8.50
CA ASP A 32 -10.61 -7.12 8.78
C ASP A 32 -10.12 -7.85 7.52
N ASN A 33 -10.72 -7.52 6.37
CA ASN A 33 -10.35 -8.13 5.09
C ASN A 33 -9.24 -7.37 4.34
N LEU A 34 -8.77 -6.24 4.88
CA LEU A 34 -7.59 -5.56 4.35
C LEU A 34 -6.35 -6.46 4.45
N PRO A 35 -5.39 -6.33 3.52
CA PRO A 35 -4.24 -7.24 3.44
C PRO A 35 -3.46 -7.32 4.76
N ILE A 36 -3.36 -6.22 5.50
CA ILE A 36 -2.64 -6.20 6.78
C ILE A 36 -3.34 -7.01 7.89
N ASN A 37 -4.68 -7.10 7.87
CA ASN A 37 -5.48 -7.74 8.94
C ASN A 37 -6.02 -9.13 8.55
N ARG A 38 -6.11 -9.41 7.25
CA ARG A 38 -6.71 -10.63 6.69
C ARG A 38 -6.07 -11.89 7.29
N GLN A 39 -6.84 -12.82 7.82
CA GLN A 39 -6.27 -14.01 8.46
C GLN A 39 -5.68 -14.97 7.42
N GLY A 40 -4.66 -15.75 7.79
CA GLY A 40 -4.10 -16.81 6.95
C GLY A 40 -3.13 -16.38 5.85
N MET A 41 -2.77 -15.09 5.76
CA MET A 41 -1.74 -14.61 4.85
C MET A 41 -0.38 -14.48 5.56
N ASP A 42 0.68 -14.91 4.89
CA ASP A 42 2.07 -14.68 5.29
C ASP A 42 2.47 -13.21 5.10
N GLU A 43 3.46 -12.75 5.85
CA GLU A 43 3.82 -11.32 5.91
C GLU A 43 4.32 -10.78 4.56
N PHE A 44 4.97 -11.62 3.76
CA PHE A 44 5.47 -11.22 2.44
C PHE A 44 4.31 -10.97 1.48
N THR A 45 3.33 -11.87 1.38
CA THR A 45 2.15 -11.67 0.51
C THR A 45 1.34 -10.45 0.93
N ARG A 46 1.23 -10.17 2.24
CA ARG A 46 0.61 -8.91 2.71
C ARG A 46 1.36 -7.70 2.19
N GLY A 47 2.68 -7.70 2.37
CA GLY A 47 3.56 -6.64 1.84
C GLY A 47 3.38 -6.47 0.33
N LEU A 48 3.30 -7.57 -0.41
CA LEU A 48 3.10 -7.57 -1.86
C LEU A 48 1.79 -6.90 -2.27
N GLU A 49 0.64 -7.28 -1.69
CA GLU A 49 -0.67 -6.70 -2.01
C GLU A 49 -0.72 -5.20 -1.64
N ILE A 50 -0.16 -4.83 -0.48
CA ILE A 50 -0.04 -3.43 -0.05
C ILE A 50 0.85 -2.65 -1.02
N GLY A 51 2.01 -3.21 -1.38
CA GLY A 51 2.96 -2.62 -2.31
C GLY A 51 2.32 -2.39 -3.68
N LEU A 52 1.69 -3.42 -4.26
CA LEU A 52 1.00 -3.33 -5.55
C LEU A 52 0.00 -2.17 -5.59
N ALA A 53 -0.85 -2.07 -4.56
CA ALA A 53 -1.82 -0.99 -4.47
C ALA A 53 -1.15 0.39 -4.41
N HIS A 54 -0.14 0.56 -3.55
CA HIS A 54 0.52 1.86 -3.37
C HIS A 54 1.36 2.26 -4.58
N GLY A 55 2.15 1.35 -5.14
CA GLY A 55 2.95 1.60 -6.33
C GLY A 55 2.10 2.03 -7.52
N TYR A 56 0.94 1.40 -7.69
CA TYR A 56 0.03 1.67 -8.80
C TYR A 56 -0.47 3.12 -8.82
N TRP A 57 -1.00 3.63 -7.71
CA TRP A 57 -1.55 4.97 -7.69
C TRP A 57 -0.47 6.06 -7.58
N LEU A 58 0.68 5.76 -6.96
CA LEU A 58 1.77 6.72 -6.75
C LEU A 58 2.35 7.29 -8.05
N LEU A 59 2.25 6.57 -9.17
CA LEU A 59 2.66 7.08 -10.47
C LEU A 59 1.90 8.37 -10.85
N GLY A 60 0.60 8.45 -10.54
CA GLY A 60 -0.29 9.51 -11.01
C GLY A 60 0.19 10.93 -10.64
N PRO A 61 0.40 11.24 -9.35
CA PRO A 61 0.89 12.56 -8.93
C PRO A 61 2.24 12.94 -9.58
N PHE A 62 3.18 12.01 -9.68
CA PHE A 62 4.49 12.31 -10.26
C PHE A 62 4.44 12.49 -11.79
N ALA A 63 3.62 11.71 -12.48
CA ALA A 63 3.44 11.83 -13.93
C ALA A 63 2.70 13.13 -14.30
N LEU A 64 1.66 13.50 -13.55
CA LEU A 64 0.79 14.64 -13.89
C LEU A 64 1.24 15.98 -13.29
N LEU A 65 1.84 15.97 -12.09
CA LEU A 65 2.20 17.19 -11.35
C LEU A 65 3.71 17.36 -11.19
N GLY A 66 4.50 16.42 -11.70
CA GLY A 66 5.96 16.49 -11.66
C GLY A 66 6.55 17.68 -12.43
N PRO A 67 7.82 18.00 -12.19
CA PRO A 67 8.52 19.08 -12.90
C PRO A 67 8.65 18.82 -14.40
N LEU A 68 8.72 17.54 -14.80
CA LEU A 68 8.88 17.10 -16.20
C LEU A 68 7.55 16.75 -16.89
N ARG A 69 6.40 17.01 -16.24
CA ARG A 69 5.05 16.64 -16.73
C ARG A 69 4.74 17.08 -18.17
N ASN A 70 5.32 18.18 -18.62
CA ASN A 70 5.09 18.78 -19.95
C ASN A 70 6.16 18.38 -20.99
N THR A 71 6.99 17.39 -20.68
CA THR A 71 8.04 16.90 -21.58
C THR A 71 7.72 15.47 -22.02
N GLU A 72 8.34 15.02 -23.11
CA GLU A 72 8.20 13.64 -23.61
C GLU A 72 8.66 12.60 -22.58
N LEU A 73 9.50 12.99 -21.62
CA LEU A 73 10.00 12.14 -20.54
C LEU A 73 9.13 12.20 -19.28
N GLY A 74 8.00 12.92 -19.27
CA GLY A 74 7.18 13.14 -18.08
C GLY A 74 6.71 11.85 -17.41
N LEU A 75 6.26 10.87 -18.21
CA LEU A 75 5.80 9.58 -17.69
C LEU A 75 6.95 8.72 -17.13
N VAL A 76 8.12 8.71 -17.78
CA VAL A 76 9.31 7.99 -17.31
C VAL A 76 9.86 8.64 -16.03
N ALA A 77 9.93 9.96 -15.98
CA ALA A 77 10.30 10.70 -14.77
C ALA A 77 9.32 10.42 -13.61
N GLY A 78 8.03 10.32 -13.94
CA GLY A 78 6.99 9.90 -13.00
C GLY A 78 7.24 8.52 -12.41
N LEU A 79 7.55 7.53 -13.26
CA LEU A 79 7.88 6.17 -12.85
C LEU A 79 9.11 6.12 -11.93
N LEU A 80 10.21 6.78 -12.32
CA LEU A 80 11.43 6.82 -11.52
C LEU A 80 11.17 7.46 -10.15
N SER A 81 10.36 8.51 -10.11
CA SER A 81 9.97 9.18 -8.85
C SER A 81 9.13 8.27 -7.96
N ALA A 82 8.15 7.55 -8.54
CA ALA A 82 7.30 6.61 -7.80
C ALA A 82 8.13 5.45 -7.22
N ILE A 83 9.01 4.83 -8.01
CA ILE A 83 9.90 3.75 -7.54
C ILE A 83 10.85 4.27 -6.46
N SER A 84 11.40 5.48 -6.62
CA SER A 84 12.26 6.10 -5.61
C SER A 84 11.53 6.32 -4.29
N LEU A 85 10.27 6.76 -4.34
CA LEU A 85 9.45 6.90 -3.13
C LEU A 85 9.18 5.54 -2.47
N VAL A 86 8.84 4.51 -3.26
CA VAL A 86 8.67 3.14 -2.75
C VAL A 86 9.94 2.63 -2.07
N LEU A 87 11.11 2.91 -2.65
CA LEU A 87 12.41 2.56 -2.05
C LEU A 87 12.62 3.26 -0.70
N ILE A 88 12.37 4.57 -0.62
CA ILE A 88 12.48 5.34 0.63
C ILE A 88 11.51 4.79 1.68
N SER A 89 10.26 4.53 1.31
CA SER A 89 9.27 3.92 2.20
C SER A 89 9.69 2.51 2.68
N THR A 90 10.30 1.72 1.81
CA THR A 90 10.84 0.38 2.16
C THR A 90 11.97 0.48 3.17
N ILE A 91 12.89 1.44 3.00
CA ILE A 91 13.95 1.72 3.97
C ILE A 91 13.34 2.14 5.30
N GLY A 92 12.32 3.01 5.29
CA GLY A 92 11.58 3.40 6.49
C GLY A 92 10.96 2.21 7.23
N LEU A 93 10.28 1.31 6.50
CA LEU A 93 9.70 0.08 7.07
C LEU A 93 10.77 -0.85 7.67
N SER A 94 11.90 -1.01 6.97
CA SER A 94 13.02 -1.83 7.43
C SER A 94 13.70 -1.24 8.67
N GLY A 95 13.81 0.10 8.69
CA GLY A 95 14.30 0.87 9.84
C GLY A 95 13.37 0.72 11.05
N TYR A 96 12.06 0.83 10.85
CA TYR A 96 11.06 0.60 11.90
C TYR A 96 11.23 -0.79 12.55
N ALA A 97 11.34 -1.84 11.74
CA ALA A 97 11.55 -3.20 12.22
C ALA A 97 12.82 -3.36 13.07
N SER A 98 13.87 -2.60 12.74
CA SER A 98 15.18 -2.70 13.39
C SER A 98 15.28 -1.87 14.66
N LEU A 99 14.63 -0.71 14.68
CA LEU A 99 14.75 0.29 15.75
C LEU A 99 13.70 0.12 16.85
N THR A 100 12.55 -0.49 16.55
CA THR A 100 11.50 -0.72 17.55
C THR A 100 11.81 -1.95 18.41
N THR A 101 11.77 -1.77 19.72
CA THR A 101 11.73 -2.85 20.73
C THR A 101 10.31 -3.40 20.81
N ASP A 102 10.14 -4.70 20.54
CA ASP A 102 8.84 -5.38 20.38
C ASP A 102 7.87 -4.65 19.43
N PRO A 103 8.15 -4.70 18.11
CA PRO A 103 7.22 -4.15 17.16
C PRO A 103 5.85 -4.86 17.26
N PRO A 104 4.74 -4.10 17.22
CA PRO A 104 3.41 -4.68 17.24
C PRO A 104 3.17 -5.48 15.95
N VAL A 105 2.12 -6.32 15.95
CA VAL A 105 1.63 -7.06 14.78
C VAL A 105 2.52 -8.24 14.36
N PHE A 106 3.80 -8.00 14.08
CA PHE A 106 4.76 -9.01 13.64
C PHE A 106 6.07 -8.88 14.42
N ASP A 107 6.84 -9.95 14.49
CA ASP A 107 8.22 -9.88 14.96
C ASP A 107 9.13 -9.15 13.94
N ARG A 108 10.38 -8.88 14.31
CA ARG A 108 11.33 -8.17 13.43
C ARG A 108 11.49 -8.86 12.06
N LYS A 109 11.46 -10.19 12.03
CA LYS A 109 11.57 -10.97 10.79
C LYS A 109 10.33 -10.81 9.92
N GLY A 110 9.14 -10.85 10.50
CA GLY A 110 7.87 -10.62 9.80
C GLY A 110 7.79 -9.23 9.19
N TRP A 111 8.21 -8.18 9.93
CA TRP A 111 8.29 -6.83 9.38
C TRP A 111 9.30 -6.70 8.23
N SER A 112 10.45 -7.39 8.31
CA SER A 112 11.41 -7.44 7.22
C SER A 112 10.85 -8.14 5.97
N ARG A 113 10.10 -9.24 6.14
CA ARG A 113 9.41 -9.92 5.03
C ARG A 113 8.33 -9.04 4.40
N LEU A 114 7.56 -8.34 5.22
CA LEU A 114 6.57 -7.37 4.75
C LEU A 114 7.23 -6.25 3.93
N ALA A 115 8.35 -5.70 4.40
CA ALA A 115 9.09 -4.67 3.68
C ALA A 115 9.61 -5.20 2.32
N GLY A 116 10.12 -6.44 2.26
CA GLY A 116 10.53 -7.07 1.02
C GLY A 116 9.37 -7.24 0.03
N GLY A 117 8.20 -7.70 0.51
CA GLY A 117 6.99 -7.78 -0.29
C GLY A 117 6.52 -6.41 -0.79
N PHE A 118 6.55 -5.39 0.09
CA PHE A 118 6.18 -4.02 -0.24
C PHE A 118 7.06 -3.42 -1.34
N LEU A 119 8.37 -3.66 -1.30
CA LEU A 119 9.29 -3.19 -2.34
C LEU A 119 8.97 -3.79 -3.71
N ILE A 120 8.85 -5.12 -3.76
CA ILE A 120 8.59 -5.85 -5.01
C ILE A 120 7.21 -5.47 -5.56
N GLY A 121 6.20 -5.45 -4.69
CA GLY A 121 4.84 -5.06 -5.05
C GLY A 121 4.76 -3.61 -5.49
N GLY A 122 5.43 -2.70 -4.78
CA GLY A 122 5.43 -1.26 -5.08
C GLY A 122 6.12 -0.94 -6.39
N ALA A 123 7.29 -1.51 -6.65
CA ALA A 123 7.95 -1.36 -7.94
C ALA A 123 7.10 -1.97 -9.07
N GLY A 124 6.57 -3.19 -8.87
CA GLY A 124 5.71 -3.87 -9.84
C GLY A 124 4.42 -3.10 -10.15
N GLY A 125 3.75 -2.56 -9.14
CA GLY A 125 2.54 -1.76 -9.28
C GLY A 125 2.79 -0.46 -10.05
N ALA A 126 3.89 0.23 -9.74
CA ALA A 126 4.29 1.45 -10.46
C ALA A 126 4.62 1.17 -11.93
N ILE A 127 5.36 0.09 -12.20
CA ILE A 127 5.67 -0.36 -13.57
C ILE A 127 4.38 -0.74 -14.30
N PHE A 128 3.47 -1.45 -13.65
CA PHE A 128 2.20 -1.84 -14.25
C PHE A 128 1.36 -0.62 -14.64
N ALA A 129 1.21 0.36 -13.74
CA ALA A 129 0.54 1.62 -14.06
C ALA A 129 1.22 2.37 -15.22
N PHE A 130 2.56 2.37 -15.25
CA PHE A 130 3.33 2.98 -16.33
C PHE A 130 3.04 2.32 -17.67
N VAL A 131 3.04 0.99 -17.73
CA VAL A 131 2.73 0.23 -18.95
C VAL A 131 1.30 0.52 -19.42
N LEU A 132 0.32 0.57 -18.51
CA LEU A 132 -1.05 0.91 -18.87
C LEU A 132 -1.15 2.30 -19.51
N LEU A 133 -0.44 3.29 -18.97
CA LEU A 133 -0.45 4.65 -19.53
C LEU A 133 0.35 4.74 -20.84
N GLN A 134 1.48 4.03 -20.95
CA GLN A 134 2.31 3.99 -22.15
C GLN A 134 1.55 3.40 -23.35
N PHE A 135 0.72 2.37 -23.11
CA PHE A 135 -0.08 1.69 -24.13
C PHE A 135 -1.55 2.10 -24.11
N PHE A 136 -1.88 3.24 -23.49
CA PHE A 136 -3.26 3.69 -23.36
C PHE A 136 -4.02 3.75 -24.70
N PRO A 137 -3.45 4.23 -25.83
CA PRO A 137 -4.17 4.24 -27.10
C PRO A 137 -4.61 2.83 -27.57
N LEU A 138 -3.73 1.83 -27.39
CA LEU A 138 -4.03 0.44 -27.73
C LEU A 138 -5.12 -0.12 -26.81
N LEU A 139 -4.99 0.12 -25.50
CA LEU A 139 -5.96 -0.35 -24.50
C LEU A 139 -7.33 0.30 -24.71
N SER A 140 -7.37 1.58 -25.06
CA SER A 140 -8.61 2.31 -25.35
C SER A 140 -9.32 1.70 -26.57
N ALA A 141 -8.57 1.38 -27.63
CA ALA A 141 -9.10 0.72 -28.82
C ALA A 141 -9.69 -0.67 -28.51
N ILE A 142 -9.04 -1.45 -27.64
CA ILE A 142 -9.54 -2.77 -27.20
C ILE A 142 -10.80 -2.61 -26.35
N ALA A 143 -10.78 -1.68 -25.40
CA ALA A 143 -11.86 -1.47 -24.43
C ALA A 143 -13.05 -0.71 -25.04
N LYS A 144 -12.93 -0.20 -26.27
CA LYS A 144 -13.91 0.69 -26.93
C LYS A 144 -14.26 1.89 -26.05
N ILE A 145 -13.27 2.38 -25.30
CA ILE A 145 -13.41 3.60 -24.52
C ILE A 145 -13.29 4.76 -25.53
N PRO A 146 -14.25 5.70 -25.57
CA PRO A 146 -14.21 6.83 -26.51
C PRO A 146 -12.98 7.72 -26.28
#